data_AF-A0A3D6D416-F1
#
_entry.id   AF-A0A3D6D416-F1
#
_cell.length_a   1.000
_cell.length_b   1.000
_cell.length_c   1.000
_cell.angle_alpha   90.00
_cell.angle_beta   90.00
_cell.angle_gamma   90.00
#
_symmetry.space_group_name_H-M   'P 1'
#
loop_
_entity.id
_entity.type
_entity.pdbx_description
1 polymer ?
#
loop_
_entity_poly.entity_id
_entity_poly.type
_entity_poly.pdbx_seq_one_letter_code
_entity_poly.pdbx_strand_id
1 'polypeptide(L)'
;MIAESMTFPPFSLSRLLTTVFAPKKGERVAVLIDLENTDLMKDLAFLSDETLTVQRKAHDVFYEGLKNGVAEELGLAGGELFAYERTGGSNLDLPDEAFDSDGNQYNFENDIYTKYDIILCVSTDSATAPLTAFAKQFGFRGATLHGLNDIILNSGLAVDYNIISIEAEKLR
;
A
#
# COMPACT_ATOMS: atom_id res chain seq x y z
N MET A 1 28.72 4.57 20.42
CA MET A 1 28.07 3.24 20.35
C MET A 1 26.60 3.44 20.68
N ILE A 2 25.77 3.59 19.66
CA ILE A 2 24.30 3.68 19.81
C ILE A 2 23.72 2.88 18.63
N ALA A 3 24.01 1.59 18.60
CA ALA A 3 23.54 0.70 17.53
C ALA A 3 23.27 -0.72 18.06
N GLU A 4 23.03 -0.85 19.37
CA GLU A 4 22.71 -2.14 19.98
C GLU A 4 21.36 -2.01 20.70
N SER A 5 20.35 -2.68 20.11
CA SER A 5 18.98 -2.90 20.60
C SER A 5 17.90 -1.85 20.35
N MET A 6 17.74 -1.34 19.11
CA MET A 6 16.37 -1.02 18.70
C MET A 6 15.61 -2.33 18.51
N THR A 7 14.79 -2.68 19.51
CA THR A 7 13.83 -3.77 19.38
C THR A 7 12.59 -3.21 18.69
N PHE A 8 12.39 -3.61 17.43
CA PHE A 8 11.16 -3.27 16.73
C PHE A 8 10.03 -4.18 17.23
N PRO A 9 8.82 -3.64 17.48
CA PRO A 9 7.67 -4.49 17.75
C PRO A 9 7.36 -5.35 16.52
N PRO A 10 6.62 -6.45 16.65
CA PRO A 10 6.12 -7.19 15.48
C PRO A 10 5.26 -6.28 14.59
N PHE A 11 5.33 -6.45 13.27
CA PHE A 11 4.51 -5.70 12.32
C PHE A 11 3.01 -5.80 12.67
N SER A 12 2.29 -4.68 12.52
CA SER A 12 0.84 -4.62 12.69
C SER A 12 0.25 -3.69 11.64
N LEU A 13 -0.58 -4.23 10.76
CA LEU A 13 -1.27 -3.44 9.74
C LEU A 13 -2.22 -2.41 10.39
N SER A 14 -2.95 -2.80 11.42
CA SER A 14 -3.84 -1.89 12.17
C SER A 14 -3.06 -0.70 12.75
N ARG A 15 -1.90 -0.95 13.37
CA ARG A 15 -1.03 0.12 13.88
C ARG A 15 -0.51 1.00 12.75
N LEU A 16 -0.01 0.41 11.66
CA LEU A 16 0.46 1.17 10.51
C LEU A 16 -0.64 2.12 10.00
N LEU A 17 -1.83 1.58 9.72
CA LEU A 17 -2.94 2.37 9.19
C LEU A 17 -3.38 3.47 10.16
N THR A 18 -3.49 3.16 11.45
CA THR A 18 -3.88 4.11 12.49
C THR A 18 -2.89 5.26 12.63
N THR A 19 -1.61 4.94 12.68
CA THR A 19 -0.55 5.92 12.98
C THR A 19 -0.15 6.74 11.76
N VAL A 20 -0.33 6.22 10.54
CA VAL A 20 -0.02 6.93 9.29
C VAL A 20 -1.22 7.73 8.78
N PHE A 21 -2.42 7.16 8.81
CA PHE A 21 -3.58 7.75 8.13
C PHE A 21 -4.65 8.29 9.06
N ALA A 22 -4.68 7.85 10.33
CA ALA A 22 -5.76 8.13 11.28
C ALA A 22 -7.15 7.95 10.62
N PRO A 23 -7.48 6.72 10.17
CA PRO A 23 -8.69 6.47 9.40
C PRO A 23 -9.94 6.78 10.20
N LYS A 24 -11.00 7.21 9.50
CA LYS A 24 -12.33 7.43 10.04
C LYS A 24 -13.24 6.29 9.62
N LYS A 25 -14.22 5.98 10.49
CA LYS A 25 -15.23 4.97 10.19
C LYS A 25 -15.95 5.30 8.87
N GLY A 26 -16.03 4.30 7.99
CA GLY A 26 -16.65 4.38 6.68
C GLY A 26 -15.71 4.78 5.54
N GLU A 27 -14.47 5.21 5.85
CA GLU A 27 -13.48 5.50 4.81
C GLU A 27 -13.11 4.23 4.05
N ARG A 28 -12.86 4.37 2.75
CA ARG A 28 -12.52 3.28 1.85
C ARG A 28 -11.02 3.18 1.63
N VAL A 29 -10.49 1.96 1.72
CA VAL A 29 -9.07 1.67 1.46
C VAL A 29 -8.90 0.77 0.25
N ALA A 30 -7.89 1.02 -0.58
CA ALA A 30 -7.47 0.15 -1.66
C ALA A 30 -5.96 -0.14 -1.62
N VAL A 31 -5.57 -1.30 -2.15
CA VAL A 31 -4.17 -1.70 -2.35
C VAL A 31 -3.90 -1.76 -3.85
N LEU A 32 -2.79 -1.14 -4.27
CA LEU A 32 -2.29 -1.18 -5.64
C LEU A 32 -0.98 -1.96 -5.71
N ILE A 33 -0.83 -2.77 -6.75
CA ILE A 33 0.41 -3.47 -7.11
C ILE A 33 0.78 -3.19 -8.57
N ASP A 34 2.05 -3.33 -8.90
CA ASP A 34 2.52 -3.32 -10.29
C ASP A 34 2.79 -4.74 -10.80
N LEU A 35 2.46 -4.99 -12.06
CA LEU A 35 2.78 -6.22 -12.77
C LEU A 35 3.31 -5.90 -14.17
N GLU A 36 4.32 -6.64 -14.63
CA GLU A 36 4.78 -6.59 -16.03
C GLU A 36 3.68 -7.09 -16.99
N ASN A 37 2.87 -8.05 -16.53
CA ASN A 37 1.69 -8.54 -17.24
C ASN A 37 0.49 -8.51 -16.29
N THR A 38 -0.43 -7.57 -16.50
CA THR A 38 -1.63 -7.40 -15.68
C THR A 38 -2.65 -8.54 -15.83
N ASP A 39 -2.57 -9.37 -16.88
CA ASP A 39 -3.40 -10.57 -17.01
C ASP A 39 -3.19 -11.53 -15.82
N LEU A 40 -2.01 -11.50 -15.20
CA LEU A 40 -1.69 -12.31 -14.02
C LEU A 40 -2.47 -11.86 -12.77
N MET A 41 -3.14 -10.70 -12.80
CA MET A 41 -4.01 -10.28 -11.71
C MET A 41 -5.25 -11.17 -11.60
N LYS A 42 -5.76 -11.64 -12.74
CA LYS A 42 -6.94 -12.50 -12.78
C LYS A 42 -6.69 -13.80 -12.02
N ASP A 43 -7.66 -14.19 -11.20
CA ASP A 43 -7.58 -15.34 -10.30
C ASP A 43 -6.35 -15.31 -9.37
N LEU A 44 -5.77 -14.11 -9.18
CA LEU A 44 -4.51 -13.87 -8.46
C LEU A 44 -3.35 -14.75 -8.99
N ALA A 45 -3.32 -15.01 -10.31
CA ALA A 45 -2.36 -15.91 -10.94
C ALA A 45 -0.89 -15.51 -10.71
N PHE A 46 -0.60 -14.24 -10.45
CA PHE A 46 0.74 -13.74 -10.07
C PHE A 46 1.29 -14.44 -8.81
N LEU A 47 0.43 -14.97 -7.93
CA LEU A 47 0.84 -15.75 -6.76
C LEU A 47 1.48 -17.09 -7.10
N SER A 48 1.48 -17.52 -8.37
CA SER A 48 2.25 -18.69 -8.81
C SER A 48 3.71 -18.37 -9.12
N ASP A 49 4.06 -17.10 -9.31
CA ASP A 49 5.43 -16.66 -9.53
C ASP A 49 6.11 -16.34 -8.19
N GLU A 50 7.17 -17.06 -7.88
CA GLU A 50 7.93 -16.86 -6.64
C GLU A 50 8.82 -15.60 -6.69
N THR A 51 9.08 -15.05 -7.87
CA THR A 51 9.91 -13.86 -8.05
C THR A 51 9.16 -12.57 -7.74
N LEU A 52 7.82 -12.57 -7.82
CA LEU A 52 6.93 -11.45 -7.51
C LEU A 52 6.73 -11.27 -5.99
N THR A 53 7.84 -11.17 -5.27
CA THR A 53 7.87 -11.16 -3.79
C THR A 53 7.20 -9.92 -3.20
N VAL A 54 7.30 -8.76 -3.86
CA VAL A 54 6.65 -7.51 -3.41
C VAL A 54 5.13 -7.63 -3.53
N GLN A 55 4.65 -8.10 -4.69
CA GLN A 55 3.23 -8.27 -4.97
C GLN A 55 2.61 -9.34 -4.08
N ARG A 56 3.33 -10.44 -3.82
CA ARG A 56 2.93 -11.45 -2.83
C ARG A 56 2.80 -10.84 -1.44
N LYS A 57 3.72 -9.97 -1.01
CA LYS A 57 3.59 -9.29 0.29
C LYS A 57 2.43 -8.31 0.32
N ALA A 58 2.16 -7.59 -0.78
CA ALA A 58 0.96 -6.77 -0.89
C ALA A 58 -0.31 -7.60 -0.65
N HIS A 59 -0.38 -8.78 -1.29
CA HIS A 59 -1.46 -9.74 -1.08
C HIS A 59 -1.54 -10.24 0.37
N ASP A 60 -0.48 -10.90 0.85
CA ASP A 60 -0.50 -11.64 2.11
C ASP A 60 -0.61 -10.71 3.34
N VAL A 61 0.00 -9.53 3.28
CA VAL A 61 0.09 -8.62 4.43
C VAL A 61 -1.03 -7.58 4.42
N PHE A 62 -1.33 -6.99 3.26
CA PHE A 62 -2.27 -5.87 3.18
C PHE A 62 -3.66 -6.32 2.76
N TYR A 63 -3.80 -6.98 1.62
CA TYR A 63 -5.10 -7.43 1.12
C TYR A 63 -5.74 -8.46 2.05
N GLU A 64 -5.04 -9.55 2.36
CA GLU A 64 -5.51 -10.55 3.32
C GLU A 64 -5.62 -9.98 4.73
N GLY A 65 -4.70 -9.10 5.15
CA GLY A 65 -4.77 -8.45 6.47
C GLY A 65 -6.02 -7.58 6.64
N LEU A 66 -6.39 -6.81 5.62
CA LEU A 66 -7.62 -6.00 5.60
C LEU A 66 -8.86 -6.89 5.66
N LYS A 67 -8.90 -7.95 4.84
CA LYS A 67 -10.02 -8.90 4.78
C LYS A 67 -10.19 -9.72 6.06
N ASN A 68 -9.10 -10.09 6.71
CA ASN A 68 -9.08 -10.94 7.89
C ASN A 68 -9.19 -10.16 9.22
N GLY A 69 -9.86 -9.01 9.20
CA GLY A 69 -10.34 -8.33 10.40
C GLY A 69 -9.85 -6.90 10.61
N VAL A 70 -8.74 -6.47 9.99
CA VAL A 70 -8.23 -5.10 10.20
C VAL A 70 -9.18 -4.04 9.66
N ALA A 71 -9.85 -4.29 8.52
CA ALA A 71 -10.84 -3.36 8.02
C ALA A 71 -12.03 -3.21 8.99
N GLU A 72 -12.53 -4.32 9.54
CA GLU A 72 -13.60 -4.30 10.54
C GLU A 72 -13.17 -3.59 11.82
N GLU A 73 -11.97 -3.90 12.34
CA GLU A 73 -11.38 -3.29 13.54
C GLU A 73 -11.33 -1.76 13.44
N LEU A 74 -10.89 -1.24 12.28
CA LEU A 74 -10.75 0.19 12.03
C LEU A 74 -12.02 0.84 11.49
N GLY A 75 -13.08 0.06 11.27
CA GLY A 75 -14.33 0.52 10.67
C GLY A 75 -14.17 1.01 9.23
N LEU A 76 -13.17 0.51 8.50
CA LEU A 76 -12.92 0.79 7.10
C LEU A 76 -13.83 -0.04 6.19
N ALA A 77 -14.10 0.49 5.01
CA ALA A 77 -14.74 -0.23 3.91
C ALA A 77 -13.72 -0.50 2.79
N GLY A 78 -14.08 -1.37 1.84
CA GLY A 78 -13.20 -1.76 0.75
C GLY A 78 -12.16 -2.80 1.15
N GLY A 79 -10.89 -2.56 0.82
CA GLY A 79 -9.80 -3.53 0.93
C GLY A 79 -9.57 -4.30 -0.37
N GLU A 80 -10.01 -3.74 -1.49
CA GLU A 80 -9.79 -4.27 -2.83
C GLU A 80 -8.30 -4.18 -3.22
N LEU A 81 -7.86 -5.15 -4.03
CA LEU A 81 -6.52 -5.22 -4.60
C LEU A 81 -6.63 -4.99 -6.10
N PHE A 82 -5.85 -4.04 -6.63
CA PHE A 82 -5.78 -3.76 -8.05
C PHE A 82 -4.34 -3.84 -8.55
N ALA A 83 -4.15 -4.32 -9.79
CA ALA A 83 -2.87 -4.31 -10.47
C ALA A 83 -2.85 -3.34 -11.63
N TYR A 84 -1.76 -2.59 -11.77
CA TYR A 84 -1.50 -1.73 -12.93
C TYR A 84 -0.21 -2.18 -13.66
N GLU A 85 -0.06 -1.76 -14.91
CA GLU A 85 1.13 -2.08 -15.69
C GLU A 85 2.37 -1.40 -15.08
N ARG A 86 3.41 -2.18 -14.84
CA ARG A 86 4.65 -1.67 -14.27
C ARG A 86 5.24 -0.57 -15.15
N THR A 87 5.63 0.54 -14.53
CA THR A 87 6.14 1.73 -15.23
C THR A 87 7.56 1.55 -15.78
N GLY A 88 8.31 0.56 -15.31
CA GLY A 88 9.70 0.29 -15.69
C GLY A 88 10.71 1.25 -15.07
N GLY A 89 10.28 2.09 -14.13
CA GLY A 89 11.12 3.07 -13.46
C GLY A 89 10.39 3.85 -12.37
N SER A 90 11.15 4.31 -11.37
CA SER A 90 10.60 5.04 -10.24
C SER A 90 10.17 6.46 -10.62
N ASN A 91 9.00 6.87 -10.13
CA ASN A 91 8.37 8.18 -10.29
C ASN A 91 8.03 8.55 -11.74
N LEU A 92 7.94 7.55 -12.61
CA LEU A 92 7.32 7.71 -13.93
C LEU A 92 5.80 7.79 -13.80
N ASP A 93 5.14 8.25 -14.85
CA ASP A 93 3.69 8.37 -14.88
C ASP A 93 3.04 6.99 -14.70
N LEU A 94 2.05 6.91 -13.81
CA LEU A 94 1.23 5.71 -13.66
C LEU A 94 0.34 5.58 -14.90
N PRO A 95 0.05 4.35 -15.36
CA PRO A 95 -0.92 4.14 -16.43
C PRO A 95 -2.32 4.58 -15.97
N ASP A 96 -3.23 4.71 -16.92
CA ASP A 96 -4.61 5.15 -16.65
C ASP A 96 -5.53 4.02 -16.13
N GLU A 97 -5.06 2.77 -16.22
CA GLU A 97 -5.88 1.59 -16.03
C GLU A 97 -5.32 0.64 -14.97
N ALA A 98 -6.23 -0.04 -14.28
CA ALA A 98 -5.92 -1.11 -13.35
C ALA A 98 -6.94 -2.25 -13.45
N PHE A 99 -6.57 -3.43 -12.95
CA PHE A 99 -7.36 -4.64 -13.05
C PHE A 99 -7.57 -5.27 -11.67
N ASP A 100 -8.72 -5.88 -11.43
CA ASP A 100 -8.97 -6.68 -10.23
C ASP A 100 -8.78 -8.19 -10.48
N SER A 101 -8.97 -8.99 -9.43
CA SER A 101 -8.83 -10.45 -9.51
C SER A 101 -9.89 -11.14 -10.35
N ASP A 102 -11.02 -10.50 -10.62
CA ASP A 102 -12.06 -11.04 -11.48
C ASP A 102 -11.77 -10.74 -12.97
N GLY A 103 -10.74 -9.93 -13.24
CA GLY A 103 -10.35 -9.47 -14.57
C GLY A 103 -11.14 -8.25 -15.04
N ASN A 104 -11.84 -7.55 -14.14
CA ASN A 104 -12.49 -6.29 -14.47
C ASN A 104 -11.44 -5.19 -14.62
N GLN A 105 -11.66 -4.32 -15.60
CA GLN A 105 -10.82 -3.17 -15.89
C GLN A 105 -11.42 -1.91 -15.24
N TYR A 106 -10.56 -1.08 -14.66
CA TYR A 106 -10.90 0.14 -13.95
C TYR A 106 -10.05 1.29 -14.48
N ASN A 107 -10.66 2.47 -14.58
CA ASN A 107 -9.92 3.70 -14.81
C ASN A 107 -9.49 4.31 -13.47
N PHE A 108 -8.23 4.69 -13.34
CA PHE A 108 -7.69 5.23 -12.09
C PHE A 108 -8.45 6.46 -11.60
N GLU A 109 -8.67 7.47 -12.46
CA GLU A 109 -9.34 8.70 -12.03
C GLU A 109 -10.80 8.44 -11.64
N ASN A 110 -11.55 7.75 -12.49
CA ASN A 110 -12.99 7.64 -12.36
C ASN A 110 -13.44 6.57 -11.36
N ASP A 111 -12.67 5.49 -11.23
CA ASP A 111 -13.09 4.30 -10.50
C ASP A 111 -12.25 4.02 -9.24
N ILE A 112 -11.06 4.62 -9.12
CA ILE A 112 -10.16 4.41 -7.98
C ILE A 112 -9.95 5.73 -7.20
N TYR A 113 -9.25 6.71 -7.76
CA TYR A 113 -8.86 7.93 -7.05
C TYR A 113 -10.04 8.73 -6.49
N THR A 114 -11.20 8.69 -7.15
CA THR A 114 -12.43 9.35 -6.68
C THR A 114 -13.27 8.50 -5.73
N LYS A 115 -12.91 7.23 -5.51
CA LYS A 115 -13.71 6.26 -4.73
C LYS A 115 -13.07 5.84 -3.42
N TYR A 116 -11.76 6.01 -3.27
CA TYR A 116 -11.01 5.60 -2.09
C TYR A 116 -10.44 6.80 -1.33
N ASP A 117 -10.48 6.73 0.00
CA ASP A 117 -9.94 7.74 0.89
C ASP A 117 -8.47 7.45 1.26
N ILE A 118 -8.07 6.18 1.18
CA ILE A 118 -6.73 5.68 1.46
C ILE A 118 -6.29 4.75 0.33
N ILE A 119 -5.11 5.00 -0.23
CA ILE A 119 -4.52 4.15 -1.27
C ILE A 119 -3.12 3.73 -0.86
N LEU A 120 -2.89 2.42 -0.75
CA LEU A 120 -1.59 1.83 -0.45
C LEU A 120 -0.99 1.30 -1.74
N CYS A 121 0.06 1.94 -2.24
CA CYS A 121 0.77 1.48 -3.43
C CYS A 121 1.98 0.64 -3.03
N VAL A 122 1.87 -0.69 -3.18
CA VAL A 122 2.90 -1.67 -2.84
C VAL A 122 3.49 -2.21 -4.14
N SER A 123 4.57 -1.57 -4.60
CA SER A 123 5.08 -1.76 -5.97
C SER A 123 6.58 -2.04 -6.01
N THR A 124 7.06 -2.53 -7.14
CA THR A 124 8.49 -2.70 -7.43
C THR A 124 9.13 -1.34 -7.62
N ASP A 125 8.56 -0.52 -8.51
CA ASP A 125 9.03 0.83 -8.78
C ASP A 125 8.30 1.84 -7.89
N SER A 126 9.02 2.84 -7.37
CA SER A 126 8.41 3.84 -6.50
C SER A 126 7.43 4.73 -7.27
N ALA A 127 6.22 4.91 -6.75
CA ALA A 127 5.20 5.79 -7.32
C ALA A 127 5.01 7.10 -6.51
N THR A 128 6.01 7.51 -5.71
CA THR A 128 5.83 8.59 -4.71
C THR A 128 5.41 9.91 -5.34
N ALA A 129 6.08 10.35 -6.39
CA ALA A 129 5.77 11.61 -7.07
C ALA A 129 4.37 11.62 -7.70
N PRO A 130 3.99 10.66 -8.57
CA PRO A 130 2.65 10.66 -9.16
C PRO A 130 1.56 10.46 -8.10
N LEU A 131 1.74 9.54 -7.14
CA LEU A 131 0.74 9.30 -6.10
C LEU A 131 0.53 10.53 -5.21
N THR A 132 1.58 11.30 -4.92
CA THR A 132 1.46 12.57 -4.18
C THR A 132 0.67 13.62 -4.96
N ALA A 133 0.91 13.71 -6.27
CA ALA A 133 0.17 14.63 -7.14
C ALA A 133 -1.31 14.25 -7.19
N PHE A 134 -1.63 12.97 -7.39
CA PHE A 134 -3.00 12.47 -7.43
C PHE A 134 -3.71 12.57 -6.08
N ALA A 135 -3.03 12.28 -4.97
CA ALA A 135 -3.57 12.48 -3.62
C ALA A 135 -4.02 13.93 -3.40
N LYS A 136 -3.21 14.89 -3.85
CA LYS A 136 -3.56 16.33 -3.79
C LYS A 136 -4.71 16.69 -4.73
N GLN A 137 -4.76 16.09 -5.92
CA GLN A 137 -5.77 16.38 -6.93
C GLN A 137 -7.15 15.81 -6.57
N PHE A 138 -7.20 14.57 -6.08
CA PHE A 138 -8.44 13.83 -5.84
C PHE A 138 -8.84 13.77 -4.36
N GLY A 139 -7.94 14.13 -3.43
CA GLY A 139 -8.24 14.28 -2.01
C GLY A 139 -8.10 13.02 -1.17
N PHE A 140 -7.58 11.92 -1.72
CA PHE A 140 -7.22 10.72 -0.95
C PHE A 140 -5.88 10.89 -0.23
N ARG A 141 -5.59 10.02 0.75
CA ARG A 141 -4.26 9.89 1.37
C ARG A 141 -3.56 8.66 0.81
N GLY A 142 -2.34 8.83 0.31
CA GLY A 142 -1.56 7.76 -0.30
C GLY A 142 -0.29 7.42 0.48
N ALA A 143 0.12 6.16 0.48
CA ALA A 143 1.48 5.77 0.84
C ALA A 143 2.08 4.85 -0.21
N THR A 144 3.39 4.99 -0.45
CA THR A 144 4.16 4.12 -1.34
C THR A 144 5.08 3.22 -0.52
N LEU A 145 4.98 1.92 -0.75
CA LEU A 145 5.68 0.86 -0.03
C LEU A 145 6.55 0.09 -1.03
N HIS A 146 7.41 0.83 -1.74
CA HIS A 146 8.21 0.28 -2.83
C HIS A 146 9.29 -0.69 -2.32
N GLY A 147 9.54 -1.77 -3.07
CA GLY A 147 10.58 -2.75 -2.72
C GLY A 147 10.34 -3.47 -1.39
N LEU A 148 9.07 -3.56 -0.96
CA LEU A 148 8.67 -4.14 0.31
C LEU A 148 9.27 -5.54 0.51
N ASN A 149 9.93 -5.72 1.65
CA ASN A 149 10.50 -7.01 2.06
C ASN A 149 10.37 -7.20 3.57
N ASP A 150 10.76 -8.37 4.08
CA ASP A 150 10.63 -8.68 5.52
C ASP A 150 11.47 -7.78 6.43
N ILE A 151 12.60 -7.27 5.95
CA ILE A 151 13.41 -6.33 6.71
C ILE A 151 12.63 -5.04 6.90
N ILE A 152 12.06 -4.48 5.81
CA ILE A 152 11.27 -3.25 5.86
C ILE A 152 10.01 -3.43 6.72
N LEU A 153 9.28 -4.55 6.55
CA LEU A 153 8.09 -4.87 7.33
C LEU A 153 8.38 -4.94 8.83
N ASN A 154 9.46 -5.62 9.22
CA ASN A 154 9.81 -5.83 10.63
C ASN A 154 10.72 -4.74 11.21
N SER A 155 10.93 -3.64 10.49
CA SER A 155 11.65 -2.47 10.98
C SER A 155 10.85 -1.20 10.74
N GLY A 156 11.05 -0.54 9.59
CA GLY A 156 10.49 0.76 9.26
C GLY A 156 8.97 0.82 9.30
N LEU A 157 8.28 -0.26 8.94
CA LEU A 157 6.80 -0.31 8.97
C LEU A 157 6.23 -0.85 10.28
N ALA A 158 7.08 -1.39 11.15
CA ALA A 158 6.63 -1.93 12.42
C ALA A 158 6.47 -0.85 13.50
N VAL A 159 7.12 0.29 13.36
CA VAL A 159 7.10 1.37 14.37
C VAL A 159 5.74 2.04 14.52
N ASP A 160 5.56 2.79 15.61
CA ASP A 160 4.47 3.74 15.75
C ASP A 160 4.91 5.10 15.19
N TYR A 161 4.31 5.52 14.08
CA TYR A 161 4.69 6.76 13.41
C TYR A 161 4.39 8.02 14.22
N ASN A 162 3.49 7.97 15.20
CA ASN A 162 3.29 9.11 16.11
C ASN A 162 4.53 9.33 16.99
N ILE A 163 5.15 8.24 17.46
CA ILE A 163 6.37 8.31 18.28
C ILE A 163 7.54 8.82 17.43
N ILE A 164 7.71 8.25 16.23
CA ILE A 164 8.78 8.66 15.30
C ILE A 164 8.66 10.13 14.92
N SER A 165 7.44 10.62 14.67
CA SER A 165 7.22 12.04 14.37
C SER A 165 7.66 12.95 15.51
N ILE A 166 7.31 12.61 16.76
CA ILE A 166 7.72 13.38 17.96
C ILE A 166 9.25 13.37 18.13
N GLU A 167 9.90 12.24 17.89
CA GLU A 167 11.36 12.14 18.00
C GLU A 167 12.08 12.92 16.90
N ALA A 168 11.58 12.87 15.67
CA ALA A 168 12.12 13.65 14.56
C ALA A 168 12.00 15.15 14.80
N GLU A 169 10.89 15.62 15.41
CA GLU A 169 10.73 17.03 15.78
C GLU A 169 11.71 17.51 16.85
N LYS A 170 12.17 16.64 17.76
CA LYS A 170 13.19 16.99 18.77
C LYS A 170 14.58 17.23 18.17
N LEU A 171 14.80 16.81 16.92
CA LEU A 171 16.07 16.98 16.19
C LEU A 171 16.05 18.18 15.22
N ARG A 172 14.94 18.92 15.16
CA ARG A 172 14.84 20.23 14.47
C ARG A 172 15.23 21.37 15.40
#